data_AF-A0A1A8ESA9-F1
#
_entry.id   AF-A0A1A8ESA9-F1
#
_cell.length_a   1.000
_cell.length_b   1.000
_cell.length_c   1.000
_cell.angle_alpha   90.00
_cell.angle_beta   90.00
_cell.angle_gamma   90.00
#
_symmetry.space_group_name_H-M   'P 1'
#
loop_
_entity.id
_entity.type
_entity.pdbx_description
1 polymer ?
#
loop_
_entity_poly.entity_id
_entity_poly.type
_entity_poly.pdbx_seq_one_letter_code
_entity_poly.pdbx_strand_id
1 'polypeptide(L)' 'MSASSLHLLLLLLLVPHQHQLLQAAPLLVFLVDGFRYDYISDLTGLPGFRELVERGVKVDYLTPDFPSLSYPNYYSLMT' A
#
# COMPACT_ATOMS: atom_id res chain seq x y z
N MET A 1 -31.85 -13.56 36.24
CA MET A 1 -30.94 -13.38 35.08
C MET A 1 -30.93 -14.71 34.33
N SER A 2 -31.45 -14.77 33.11
CA SER A 2 -31.60 -16.05 32.40
C SER A 2 -30.24 -16.56 31.90
N ALA A 3 -30.07 -17.89 31.83
CA ALA A 3 -28.83 -18.53 31.37
C ALA A 3 -28.38 -18.02 29.98
N SER A 4 -29.33 -17.63 29.12
CA SER A 4 -29.06 -17.03 27.81
C SER A 4 -28.37 -15.67 27.89
N SER A 5 -28.66 -14.84 28.91
CA SER A 5 -27.98 -13.55 29.10
C SER A 5 -26.52 -13.72 29.52
N LEU A 6 -26.21 -14.77 30.28
CA LEU A 6 -24.83 -15.10 30.67
C LEU A 6 -24.01 -15.60 29.48
N HIS A 7 -24.61 -16.40 28.60
CA HIS A 7 -23.94 -16.85 27.37
C HIS A 7 -23.66 -15.70 26.40
N LEU A 8 -24.58 -14.75 26.26
CA LEU A 8 -24.37 -13.56 25.43
C LEU A 8 -23.22 -12.69 25.97
N LEU A 9 -23.18 -12.52 27.29
CA LEU A 9 -22.11 -11.77 27.97
C LEU A 9 -20.77 -12.49 27.85
N LEU A 10 -20.76 -13.83 27.96
CA LEU A 10 -19.57 -14.65 27.78
C LEU A 10 -19.05 -14.57 26.34
N LEU A 11 -19.95 -14.60 25.34
CA LEU A 11 -19.62 -14.40 23.92
C LEU A 11 -19.03 -13.01 23.67
N LEU A 12 -19.60 -11.96 24.27
CA LEU A 12 -19.07 -10.59 24.18
C LEU A 12 -17.70 -10.44 24.86
N LEU A 13 -17.43 -11.19 25.92
CA LEU A 13 -16.13 -11.22 26.61
C LEU A 13 -15.09 -12.12 25.92
N LEU A 14 -15.53 -13.13 25.15
CA LEU A 14 -14.67 -14.04 24.40
C LEU A 14 -14.30 -13.55 23.01
N VAL A 15 -14.95 -12.49 22.48
CA VAL A 15 -14.44 -11.77 21.31
C VAL A 15 -13.17 -11.09 21.79
N PRO A 16 -11.98 -11.67 21.54
CA PRO A 16 -10.76 -11.06 21.99
C PRO A 16 -10.66 -9.74 21.25
N HIS A 17 -10.06 -8.79 21.93
CA HIS A 17 -9.68 -7.48 21.44
C HIS A 17 -8.72 -7.63 20.24
N GLN A 18 -9.23 -8.04 19.06
CA GLN A 18 -8.45 -8.25 17.83
C GLN A 18 -7.87 -6.95 17.23
N HIS A 19 -7.97 -5.84 17.96
CA HIS A 19 -7.61 -4.51 17.47
C HIS A 19 -6.10 -4.20 17.51
N GLN A 20 -5.23 -5.10 17.99
CA GLN A 20 -3.78 -4.82 18.04
C GLN A 20 -2.97 -5.26 16.81
N LEU A 21 -3.57 -5.83 15.76
CA LEU A 21 -2.83 -6.18 14.53
C LEU A 21 -2.47 -4.97 13.64
N LEU A 22 -3.07 -3.79 13.88
CA LEU A 22 -3.00 -2.62 12.97
C LEU A 22 -1.94 -1.56 13.34
N GLN A 23 -1.08 -1.81 14.32
CA GLN A 23 -0.07 -0.79 14.72
C GLN A 23 1.14 -0.71 13.78
N ALA A 24 1.40 -1.75 12.98
CA ALA A 24 2.41 -1.70 11.94
C ALA A 24 1.74 -1.43 10.59
N ALA A 25 2.00 -0.27 9.99
CA ALA A 25 1.72 0.00 8.59
C ALA A 25 3.01 -0.27 7.79
N PRO A 26 3.26 -1.51 7.34
CA PRO A 26 4.48 -1.85 6.61
C PRO A 26 4.56 -1.02 5.32
N LEU A 27 5.72 -0.42 5.07
CA LEU A 27 6.00 0.27 3.82
C LEU A 27 6.45 -0.77 2.78
N LEU A 28 5.70 -0.88 1.69
CA LEU A 28 6.08 -1.65 0.51
C LEU A 28 6.48 -0.70 -0.60
N VAL A 29 7.72 -0.83 -1.07
CA VAL A 29 8.26 -0.03 -2.19
C VAL A 29 8.39 -0.93 -3.42
N PHE A 30 7.71 -0.55 -4.51
CA PHE A 30 7.82 -1.22 -5.81
C PHE A 30 8.72 -0.41 -6.74
N LEU A 31 9.80 -1.01 -7.22
CA LEU A 31 10.64 -0.43 -8.27
C LEU A 31 10.27 -1.08 -9.60
N VAL A 32 9.77 -0.28 -10.55
CA VAL A 32 9.45 -0.70 -11.91
C VAL A 32 10.46 -0.05 -12.84
N ASP A 33 11.41 -0.83 -13.37
CA ASP A 33 12.50 -0.30 -14.19
C ASP A 33 11.98 0.30 -15.50
N GLY A 34 12.60 1.41 -15.92
CA GLY A 34 12.28 2.07 -17.19
C GLY A 34 10.84 2.58 -17.31
N PHE A 35 10.09 2.69 -16.20
CA PHE A 35 8.70 3.14 -16.23
C PHE A 35 8.62 4.66 -16.34
N ARG A 36 8.53 5.17 -17.57
CA ARG A 36 8.49 6.61 -17.85
C ARG A 36 7.16 7.22 -17.42
N TYR A 37 7.18 8.49 -17.01
CA TYR A 37 6.05 9.20 -16.42
C TYR A 37 4.77 9.20 -17.29
N ASP A 38 4.92 9.17 -18.61
CA ASP A 38 3.84 9.20 -19.59
C ASP A 38 3.19 7.82 -19.83
N TYR A 39 3.78 6.71 -19.39
CA TYR A 39 3.16 5.38 -19.52
C TYR A 39 1.87 5.25 -18.70
N ILE A 40 1.66 6.12 -17.71
CA ILE A 40 0.40 6.20 -16.95
C ILE A 40 -0.78 6.68 -17.80
N SER A 41 -0.57 7.26 -18.99
CA SER A 41 -1.69 7.71 -19.82
C SER A 41 -2.56 6.57 -20.35
N ASP A 42 -2.01 5.35 -20.43
CA ASP A 42 -2.75 4.15 -20.85
C ASP A 42 -2.55 3.01 -19.85
N LEU A 43 -3.52 2.85 -18.94
CA LEU A 43 -3.56 1.78 -17.95
C LEU A 43 -4.63 0.72 -18.26
N THR A 44 -5.11 0.64 -19.50
CA THR A 44 -6.22 -0.25 -19.87
C THR A 44 -5.97 -1.73 -19.54
N GLY A 45 -4.70 -2.17 -19.55
CA GLY A 45 -4.29 -3.53 -19.17
C GLY A 45 -3.78 -3.69 -17.74
N LEU A 46 -3.77 -2.63 -16.93
CA LEU A 46 -3.11 -2.59 -15.61
C LEU A 46 -4.10 -2.14 -14.51
N PRO A 47 -5.11 -2.95 -14.17
CA PRO A 47 -6.16 -2.54 -13.24
C PRO A 47 -5.62 -2.18 -11.85
N GLY A 48 -4.55 -2.85 -11.39
CA GLY A 48 -3.91 -2.51 -10.11
C GLY A 48 -3.24 -1.14 -10.11
N PHE A 49 -2.54 -0.77 -11.19
CA PHE A 49 -1.94 0.57 -11.31
C PHE A 49 -3.01 1.65 -11.44
N ARG A 50 -4.13 1.36 -12.13
CA ARG A 50 -5.27 2.28 -12.20
C ARG A 50 -5.82 2.58 -10.80
N GLU A 51 -6.05 1.55 -9.98
CA GLU A 51 -6.50 1.71 -8.59
C GLU A 51 -5.51 2.52 -7.74
N LEU A 52 -4.20 2.32 -7.93
CA LEU A 52 -3.17 3.10 -7.23
C LEU A 52 -3.22 4.60 -7.59
N VAL A 53 -3.49 4.93 -8.86
CA VAL A 53 -3.62 6.33 -9.30
C VAL A 53 -4.93 6.95 -8.84
N GLU A 54 -6.06 6.21 -8.92
CA GLU A 54 -7.39 6.71 -8.55
C GLU A 54 -7.58 6.87 -7.04
N ARG A 55 -6.96 6.00 -6.23
CA ARG A 55 -7.15 5.95 -4.77
C ARG A 55 -5.91 6.42 -3.99
N GLY A 56 -4.80 6.66 -4.66
CA GLY A 56 -3.53 7.08 -4.07
C GLY A 56 -3.13 8.51 -4.47
N VAL A 57 -1.83 8.78 -4.39
CA VAL A 57 -1.24 10.07 -4.78
C VAL A 57 -0.28 9.84 -5.94
N LYS A 58 -0.43 10.64 -6.99
CA LYS A 58 0.42 10.61 -8.18
C LYS A 58 1.01 12.00 -8.44
N VAL A 59 2.30 12.05 -8.74
CA VAL A 59 3.00 13.24 -9.25
C VAL A 59 3.08 13.21 -10.77
N ASP A 60 3.34 14.36 -11.41
CA ASP A 60 3.43 14.46 -12.87
C ASP A 60 4.62 13.67 -13.44
N TYR A 61 5.79 13.77 -12.79
CA TYR A 61 7.01 13.03 -13.11
C TYR A 61 8.01 13.05 -11.95
N LEU A 62 9.03 12.19 -12.02
CA LEU A 62 10.22 12.25 -11.16
C LEU A 62 11.42 12.65 -12.01
N THR A 63 12.32 13.45 -11.44
CA THR A 63 13.61 13.78 -12.09
C THR A 63 14.64 12.72 -11.70
N PRO A 64 15.16 11.91 -12.64
CA PRO A 64 16.17 10.91 -12.31
C PRO A 64 17.54 11.56 -12.10
N ASP A 65 18.38 10.92 -11.31
CA ASP A 65 19.79 11.27 -11.22
C ASP A 65 20.52 10.97 -12.53
N PHE A 66 21.52 11.80 -12.82
CA PHE A 66 22.41 11.60 -13.96
C PHE A 66 23.66 10.78 -13.56
N PRO A 67 24.03 9.73 -14.31
CA PRO A 67 23.34 9.20 -15.49
C PRO A 67 22.05 8.46 -15.11
N SER A 68 21.04 8.52 -15.98
CA SER A 68 19.72 7.91 -15.77
C SER A 68 19.75 6.38 -15.94
N LEU A 69 20.58 5.72 -15.15
CA LEU A 69 20.76 4.27 -15.08
C LEU A 69 20.06 3.72 -13.83
N SER A 70 19.63 2.46 -13.91
CA SER A 70 18.87 1.80 -12.84
C SER A 70 19.63 1.79 -11.51
N TYR A 71 20.91 1.36 -11.50
CA TYR A 71 21.66 1.23 -10.25
C TYR A 71 21.87 2.55 -9.49
N PRO A 72 22.39 3.64 -10.11
CA PRO A 72 22.49 4.94 -9.44
C PRO A 72 21.15 5.46 -8.92
N ASN A 73 20.08 5.40 -9.74
CA ASN A 73 18.78 5.92 -9.33
C ASN A 73 18.13 5.11 -8.20
N TYR A 74 18.24 3.78 -8.22
CA TYR A 74 17.72 2.95 -7.12
C TYR A 74 18.48 3.19 -5.84
N TYR A 75 19.80 3.37 -5.90
CA TYR A 75 20.59 3.66 -4.72
C TYR A 75 20.19 5.02 -4.12
N SER A 76 20.10 6.08 -4.93
CA SER A 76 19.71 7.41 -4.45
C SER A 76 18.30 7.49 -3.88
N LEU A 77 17.36 6.63 -4.31
CA LEU A 77 16.01 6.57 -3.73
C LEU A 77 16.00 5.93 -2.34
N MET A 78 17.04 5.17 -2.00
CA MET A 78 17.12 4.35 -0.79
C MET A 78 18.08 4.92 0.26
N THR A 79 18.79 6.02 -0.04
CA THR A 79 19.74 6.69 0.84
C THR A 79 19.51 8.19 0.90
#